data_AF-A0A1Y5CZJ5-F1
#
_entry.id   AF-A0A1Y5CZJ5-F1
#
_cell.length_a   1.000
_cell.length_b   1.000
_cell.length_c   1.000
_cell.angle_alpha   90.00
_cell.angle_beta   90.00
_cell.angle_gamma   90.00
#
_symmetry.space_group_name_H-M   'P 1'
#
loop_
_entity.id
_entity.type
_entity.pdbx_description
1 polymer ?
#
loop_
_entity_poly.entity_id
_entity_poly.type
_entity_poly.pdbx_seq_one_letter_code
_entity_poly.pdbx_strand_id
1 'polypeptide(L)'
;MKYNWQHPNWPKFIYNSSESDPIIQRYQQQAYSLLGRLAQLNLEFQQEAHILLIVEEAINSSEIEGENLNREEVRSSVARFLGLNVGSSSTPHLKEEGIAALLINVRESLSQQLNKEKLCYWHKLLLQEDENSRKPILKGEYRNETVDVIKDDLYGNIEVVFKAPGTSREEVTKEMEQFFDWYNFTSNKNASKLSGPVRAAIAHLWFVSIHPFEDGNGRIGRAIAEHALYQDFESPPLFSLSATINSNRKQYYQELQSTNKTLNISSWINWFVNIVHDSQVSATKKVDFILEKSKFWDRHHQTTLNERQKKALLRMFASGPEGFITDGISNEKYRAITGCSLATATRDLKSFIEKGVLTVEGSGKRNIRYLIKLVENNVFKSTNLLSQKGSRDKFIEETLEKLLHNIQRNVDFYQDQFNPKLIELIEHYQQLAEGNSDALAKLKKYINR
;
A
#
# COMPACT_ATOMS: atom_id res chain seq x y z
N MET A 1 -7.95 -7.58 -32.14
CA MET A 1 -7.94 -8.43 -30.92
C MET A 1 -9.22 -8.16 -30.15
N LYS A 2 -9.86 -9.16 -29.53
CA LYS A 2 -11.07 -8.99 -28.72
C LYS A 2 -10.72 -8.66 -27.26
N TYR A 3 -11.47 -7.75 -26.64
CA TYR A 3 -11.42 -7.50 -25.20
C TYR A 3 -12.17 -8.59 -24.42
N ASN A 4 -11.91 -8.72 -23.11
CA ASN A 4 -12.49 -9.72 -22.21
C ASN A 4 -14.03 -9.76 -22.29
N TRP A 5 -14.68 -8.60 -22.29
CA TRP A 5 -16.13 -8.47 -22.36
C TRP A 5 -16.73 -8.87 -23.73
N GLN A 6 -15.90 -9.00 -24.76
CA GLN A 6 -16.32 -9.44 -26.09
C GLN A 6 -16.25 -10.97 -26.27
N HIS A 7 -15.87 -11.70 -25.22
CA HIS A 7 -15.91 -13.16 -25.23
C HIS A 7 -17.34 -13.67 -24.97
N PRO A 8 -17.79 -14.76 -25.64
CA PRO A 8 -19.16 -15.29 -25.48
C PRO A 8 -19.53 -15.68 -24.05
N ASN A 9 -18.52 -15.98 -23.22
CA ASN A 9 -18.71 -16.39 -21.83
C ASN A 9 -18.60 -15.23 -20.84
N TRP A 10 -18.41 -13.98 -21.28
CA TRP A 10 -18.45 -12.84 -20.36
C TRP A 10 -19.78 -12.82 -19.57
N PRO A 11 -19.78 -12.53 -18.25
CA PRO A 11 -18.66 -12.24 -17.35
C PRO A 11 -18.16 -13.45 -16.52
N LYS A 12 -18.23 -14.67 -17.07
CA LYS A 12 -17.82 -15.91 -16.37
C LYS A 12 -16.30 -16.05 -16.33
N PHE A 13 -15.69 -15.47 -15.30
CA PHE A 13 -14.26 -15.63 -15.03
C PHE A 13 -13.89 -17.06 -14.64
N ILE A 14 -12.70 -17.49 -15.05
CA ILE A 14 -12.12 -18.81 -14.79
C ILE A 14 -10.86 -18.62 -13.96
N TYR A 15 -10.73 -19.36 -12.86
CA TYR A 15 -9.53 -19.35 -12.02
C TYR A 15 -9.33 -20.69 -11.31
N ASN A 16 -8.08 -21.00 -10.95
CA ASN A 16 -7.76 -22.17 -10.15
C ASN A 16 -7.85 -21.83 -8.65
N SER A 17 -8.91 -22.31 -7.97
CA SER A 17 -9.09 -22.03 -6.54
C SER A 17 -7.99 -22.65 -5.66
N SER A 18 -7.51 -23.85 -6.02
CA SER A 18 -6.57 -24.63 -5.20
C SER A 18 -5.21 -23.97 -4.97
N GLU A 19 -4.78 -23.08 -5.87
CA GLU A 19 -3.51 -22.35 -5.75
C GLU A 19 -3.56 -21.26 -4.66
N SER A 20 -4.76 -20.78 -4.33
CA SER A 20 -4.96 -19.67 -3.39
C SER A 20 -5.32 -20.10 -1.96
N ASP A 21 -5.74 -21.36 -1.77
CA ASP A 21 -6.18 -21.88 -0.46
C ASP A 21 -5.17 -21.66 0.68
N PRO A 22 -3.85 -21.92 0.51
CA PRO A 22 -2.89 -21.69 1.58
C PRO A 22 -2.77 -20.22 1.97
N ILE A 23 -2.90 -19.30 1.01
CA ILE A 23 -2.79 -17.86 1.28
C ILE A 23 -4.09 -17.33 1.90
N ILE A 24 -5.25 -17.85 1.50
CA ILE A 24 -6.55 -17.53 2.13
C ILE A 24 -6.53 -17.91 3.62
N GLN A 25 -5.96 -19.06 3.97
CA GLN A 25 -5.80 -19.45 5.38
C GLN A 25 -4.90 -18.46 6.15
N ARG A 26 -3.77 -18.04 5.55
CA ARG A 26 -2.88 -17.03 6.15
C ARG A 26 -3.58 -15.68 6.31
N TYR A 27 -4.39 -15.27 5.33
CA TYR A 27 -5.21 -14.06 5.41
C TYR A 27 -6.15 -14.09 6.62
N GLN A 28 -6.84 -15.20 6.88
CA GLN A 28 -7.71 -15.32 8.05
C GLN A 28 -6.91 -15.28 9.36
N GLN A 29 -5.79 -16.00 9.43
CA GLN A 29 -4.92 -16.01 10.62
C GLN A 29 -4.36 -14.61 10.90
N GLN A 30 -3.89 -13.91 9.89
CA GLN A 30 -3.34 -12.56 10.01
C GLN A 30 -4.41 -11.55 10.41
N ALA A 31 -5.62 -11.66 9.85
CA ALA A 31 -6.77 -10.85 10.24
C ALA A 31 -7.09 -10.95 11.74
N TYR A 32 -7.24 -12.16 12.26
CA TYR A 32 -7.54 -12.36 13.69
C TYR A 32 -6.37 -11.98 14.60
N SER A 33 -5.13 -12.21 14.17
CA SER A 33 -3.93 -11.73 14.88
C SER A 33 -3.91 -10.19 15.01
N LEU A 34 -4.28 -9.50 13.94
CA LEU A 34 -4.36 -8.04 13.91
C LEU A 34 -5.49 -7.51 14.82
N LEU A 35 -6.67 -8.15 14.82
CA LEU A 35 -7.74 -7.84 15.76
C LEU A 35 -7.30 -8.03 17.22
N GLY A 36 -6.61 -9.13 17.52
CA GLY A 36 -6.08 -9.40 18.86
C GLY A 36 -5.03 -8.38 19.33
N ARG A 37 -4.29 -7.76 18.40
CA ARG A 37 -3.37 -6.66 18.71
C ARG A 37 -4.09 -5.36 19.00
N LEU A 38 -5.05 -5.00 18.15
CA LEU A 38 -5.89 -3.80 18.35
C LEU A 38 -6.63 -3.87 19.68
N ALA A 39 -7.13 -5.05 20.07
CA ALA A 39 -7.82 -5.26 21.34
C ALA A 39 -6.94 -5.03 22.59
N GLN A 40 -5.61 -5.04 22.46
CA GLN A 40 -4.68 -4.74 23.57
C GLN A 40 -4.46 -3.23 23.77
N LEU A 41 -4.78 -2.42 22.77
CA LEU A 41 -4.67 -0.97 22.86
C LEU A 41 -5.81 -0.40 23.70
N ASN A 42 -5.53 0.69 24.43
CA ASN A 42 -6.59 1.51 25.00
C ASN A 42 -7.37 2.24 23.88
N LEU A 43 -8.52 2.83 24.23
CA LEU A 43 -9.40 3.47 23.25
C LEU A 43 -8.71 4.57 22.42
N GLU A 44 -7.86 5.38 23.05
CA GLU A 44 -7.12 6.45 22.37
C GLU A 44 -6.18 5.89 21.29
N PHE A 45 -5.41 4.85 21.61
CA PHE A 45 -4.49 4.23 20.65
C PHE A 45 -5.20 3.39 19.59
N GLN A 46 -6.37 2.80 19.91
CA GLN A 46 -7.24 2.18 18.91
C GLN A 46 -7.71 3.21 17.89
N GLN A 47 -8.15 4.38 18.34
CA GLN A 47 -8.54 5.50 17.46
C GLN A 47 -7.35 6.00 16.64
N GLU A 48 -6.16 6.13 17.24
CA GLU A 48 -4.94 6.49 16.51
C GLU A 48 -4.64 5.50 15.37
N ALA A 49 -4.73 4.19 15.65
CA ALA A 49 -4.52 3.14 14.66
C ALA A 49 -5.57 3.19 13.54
N HIS A 50 -6.85 3.39 13.89
CA HIS A 50 -7.93 3.50 12.92
C HIS A 50 -7.73 4.68 11.98
N ILE A 51 -7.45 5.87 12.52
CA ILE A 51 -7.18 7.07 11.73
C ILE A 51 -5.98 6.84 10.83
N LEU A 52 -4.88 6.29 11.36
CA LEU A 52 -3.66 6.04 10.59
C LEU A 52 -3.94 5.19 9.35
N LEU A 53 -4.66 4.08 9.52
CA LEU A 53 -4.92 3.11 8.45
C LEU A 53 -5.91 3.64 7.41
N ILE A 54 -6.94 4.40 7.83
CA ILE A 54 -7.88 5.03 6.90
C ILE A 54 -7.22 6.16 6.11
N VAL A 55 -6.40 6.99 6.77
CA VAL A 55 -5.62 8.05 6.09
C VAL A 55 -4.67 7.45 5.07
N GLU A 56 -3.99 6.36 5.43
CA GLU A 56 -3.11 5.67 4.51
C GLU A 56 -3.85 5.12 3.28
N GLU A 57 -5.04 4.55 3.49
CA GLU A 57 -5.89 4.09 2.40
C GLU A 57 -6.32 5.22 1.47
N ALA A 58 -6.78 6.35 2.04
CA ALA A 58 -7.17 7.52 1.27
C ALA A 58 -6.01 8.07 0.42
N ILE A 59 -4.85 8.31 1.03
CA ILE A 59 -3.69 8.88 0.34
C ILE A 59 -3.25 7.96 -0.80
N ASN A 60 -3.02 6.67 -0.52
CA ASN A 60 -2.49 5.77 -1.54
C ASN A 60 -3.51 5.46 -2.64
N SER A 61 -4.80 5.43 -2.31
CA SER A 61 -5.85 5.26 -3.32
C SER A 61 -5.89 6.45 -4.28
N SER A 62 -5.73 7.68 -3.80
CA SER A 62 -5.65 8.85 -4.67
C SER A 62 -4.33 8.92 -5.47
N GLU A 63 -3.19 8.57 -4.87
CA GLU A 63 -1.88 8.60 -5.55
C GLU A 63 -1.80 7.61 -6.72
N ILE A 64 -2.48 6.47 -6.65
CA ILE A 64 -2.60 5.51 -7.76
C ILE A 64 -3.26 6.19 -8.98
N GLU A 65 -4.19 7.11 -8.76
CA GLU A 65 -4.84 7.90 -9.83
C GLU A 65 -4.05 9.19 -10.17
N GLY A 66 -2.87 9.39 -9.58
CA GLY A 66 -2.05 10.59 -9.79
C GLY A 66 -2.49 11.82 -8.99
N GLU A 67 -3.42 11.66 -8.05
CA GLU A 67 -3.85 12.75 -7.16
C GLU A 67 -3.02 12.78 -5.88
N ASN A 68 -2.47 13.94 -5.55
CA ASN A 68 -1.77 14.17 -4.28
C ASN A 68 -2.69 14.93 -3.32
N LEU A 69 -3.00 14.30 -2.18
CA LEU A 69 -3.89 14.84 -1.16
C LEU A 69 -3.10 15.34 0.05
N ASN A 70 -3.62 16.36 0.74
CA ASN A 70 -3.02 16.81 1.99
C ASN A 70 -3.32 15.79 3.11
N ARG A 71 -2.29 15.08 3.57
CA ARG A 71 -2.38 14.07 4.63
C ARG A 71 -3.00 14.59 5.92
N GLU A 72 -2.68 15.80 6.35
CA GLU A 72 -3.20 16.36 7.61
C GLU A 72 -4.69 16.72 7.49
N GLU A 73 -5.13 17.15 6.31
CA GLU A 73 -6.54 17.44 6.04
C GLU A 73 -7.36 16.16 5.91
N VAL A 74 -6.83 15.12 5.26
CA VAL A 74 -7.45 13.78 5.26
C VAL A 74 -7.55 13.27 6.70
N ARG A 75 -6.48 13.37 7.49
CA ARG A 75 -6.47 12.96 8.91
C ARG A 75 -7.54 13.70 9.71
N SER A 76 -7.65 15.01 9.53
CA SER A 76 -8.64 15.86 10.21
C SER A 76 -10.06 15.48 9.83
N SER A 77 -10.33 15.24 8.55
CA SER A 77 -11.64 14.79 8.06
C SER A 77 -12.01 13.40 8.60
N VAL A 78 -11.10 12.43 8.55
CA VAL A 78 -11.32 11.10 9.12
C VAL A 78 -11.62 11.19 10.63
N ALA A 79 -10.84 11.95 11.38
CA ALA A 79 -11.06 12.14 12.81
C ALA A 79 -12.43 12.77 13.11
N ARG A 80 -12.87 13.76 12.31
CA ARG A 80 -14.19 14.38 12.43
C ARG A 80 -15.32 13.36 12.17
N PHE A 81 -15.21 12.56 11.12
CA PHE A 81 -16.21 11.51 10.83
C PHE A 81 -16.24 10.40 11.88
N LEU A 82 -15.13 10.17 12.60
CA LEU A 82 -15.09 9.28 13.76
C LEU A 82 -15.59 9.94 15.06
N GLY A 83 -16.12 11.17 15.01
CA GLY A 83 -16.69 11.88 16.15
C GLY A 83 -15.66 12.52 17.09
N LEU A 84 -14.42 12.71 16.65
CA LEU A 84 -13.37 13.34 17.46
C LEU A 84 -13.39 14.86 17.29
N ASN A 85 -13.09 15.56 18.39
CA ASN A 85 -12.94 17.01 18.38
C ASN A 85 -11.62 17.39 17.70
N VAL A 86 -11.73 17.92 16.49
CA VAL A 86 -10.61 18.49 15.74
C VAL A 86 -10.84 20.00 15.66
N GLY A 87 -9.77 20.80 15.78
CA GLY A 87 -9.85 22.25 15.61
C GLY A 87 -10.45 22.63 14.24
N SER A 88 -11.03 23.82 14.14
CA SER A 88 -11.60 24.31 12.88
C SER A 88 -10.49 24.52 11.85
N SER A 89 -10.58 23.85 10.70
CA SER A 89 -9.80 24.22 9.51
C SER A 89 -10.44 25.46 8.88
N SER A 90 -9.62 26.44 8.52
CA SER A 90 -10.08 27.70 7.91
C SER A 90 -10.42 27.58 6.43
N THR A 91 -10.06 26.47 5.79
CA THR A 91 -10.23 26.24 4.35
C THR A 91 -10.92 24.90 4.07
N PRO A 92 -11.95 24.86 3.21
CA PRO A 92 -12.59 23.61 2.84
C PRO A 92 -11.66 22.78 1.92
N HIS A 93 -11.25 21.61 2.40
CA HIS A 93 -10.47 20.62 1.67
C HIS A 93 -11.39 19.52 1.13
N LEU A 94 -12.18 19.87 0.11
CA LEU A 94 -13.31 19.05 -0.34
C LEU A 94 -12.89 17.67 -0.86
N LYS A 95 -11.73 17.54 -1.52
CA LYS A 95 -11.24 16.24 -2.02
C LYS A 95 -10.85 15.31 -0.87
N GLU A 96 -10.12 15.85 0.10
CA GLU A 96 -9.72 15.15 1.32
C GLU A 96 -10.92 14.76 2.18
N GLU A 97 -11.91 15.65 2.31
CA GLU A 97 -13.17 15.35 2.99
C GLU A 97 -13.98 14.28 2.24
N GLY A 98 -14.07 14.37 0.91
CA GLY A 98 -14.82 13.44 0.08
C GLY A 98 -14.30 12.01 0.14
N ILE A 99 -12.97 11.81 0.02
CA ILE A 99 -12.38 10.47 0.15
C ILE A 99 -12.48 9.92 1.57
N ALA A 100 -12.35 10.77 2.60
CA ALA A 100 -12.55 10.37 3.98
C ALA A 100 -14.00 9.91 4.21
N ALA A 101 -14.98 10.68 3.73
CA ALA A 101 -16.39 10.36 3.81
C ALA A 101 -16.72 9.03 3.11
N LEU A 102 -16.16 8.81 1.90
CA LEU A 102 -16.30 7.56 1.17
C LEU A 102 -15.83 6.36 2.01
N LEU A 103 -14.61 6.42 2.54
CA LEU A 103 -14.02 5.30 3.29
C LEU A 103 -14.76 5.02 4.59
N ILE A 104 -15.28 6.04 5.27
CA ILE A 104 -16.12 5.86 6.44
C ILE A 104 -17.46 5.23 6.06
N ASN A 105 -18.11 5.72 4.99
CA ASN A 105 -19.39 5.18 4.55
C ASN A 105 -19.31 3.72 4.07
N VAL A 106 -18.21 3.32 3.43
CA VAL A 106 -17.93 1.92 3.07
C VAL A 106 -17.98 1.03 4.33
N ARG A 107 -17.38 1.49 5.43
CA ARG A 107 -17.31 0.76 6.71
C ARG A 107 -18.63 0.73 7.46
N GLU A 108 -19.40 1.82 7.41
CA GLU A 108 -20.73 1.89 8.03
C GLU A 108 -21.76 1.02 7.31
N SER A 109 -21.51 0.70 6.04
CA SER A 109 -22.48 0.01 5.18
C SER A 109 -22.15 -1.46 4.89
N LEU A 110 -21.20 -2.06 5.62
CA LEU A 110 -20.71 -3.44 5.42
C LEU A 110 -21.80 -4.51 5.52
N SER A 111 -22.81 -4.31 6.37
CA SER A 111 -23.92 -5.26 6.52
C SER A 111 -24.95 -5.16 5.40
N GLN A 112 -24.91 -4.10 4.59
CA GLN A 112 -25.86 -3.83 3.54
C GLN A 112 -25.37 -4.36 2.19
N GLN A 113 -26.29 -4.77 1.33
CA GLN A 113 -25.99 -5.17 -0.04
C GLN A 113 -25.38 -4.03 -0.86
N LEU A 114 -24.66 -4.38 -1.92
CA LEU A 114 -24.16 -3.41 -2.89
C LEU A 114 -25.21 -3.22 -4.00
N ASN A 115 -25.58 -1.97 -4.29
CA ASN A 115 -26.56 -1.64 -5.31
C ASN A 115 -26.17 -0.31 -6.01
N LYS A 116 -26.93 0.06 -7.05
CA LYS A 116 -26.69 1.29 -7.83
C LYS A 116 -26.68 2.54 -6.94
N GLU A 117 -27.67 2.68 -6.06
CA GLU A 117 -27.85 3.86 -5.22
C GLU A 117 -26.64 4.10 -4.30
N LYS A 118 -26.20 3.05 -3.60
CA LYS A 118 -25.01 3.09 -2.74
C LYS A 118 -23.76 3.43 -3.55
N LEU A 119 -23.57 2.80 -4.70
CA LEU A 119 -22.40 3.03 -5.53
C LEU A 119 -22.35 4.45 -6.10
N CYS A 120 -23.49 4.96 -6.54
CA CYS A 120 -23.63 6.34 -7.00
C CYS A 120 -23.44 7.34 -5.85
N TYR A 121 -23.86 6.99 -4.63
CA TYR A 121 -23.59 7.80 -3.44
C TYR A 121 -22.10 7.85 -3.12
N TRP A 122 -21.40 6.72 -3.12
CA TRP A 122 -19.94 6.65 -3.00
C TRP A 122 -19.23 7.50 -4.06
N HIS A 123 -19.69 7.44 -5.30
CA HIS A 123 -19.17 8.26 -6.39
C HIS A 123 -19.40 9.77 -6.17
N LYS A 124 -20.56 10.17 -5.63
CA LYS A 124 -20.85 11.57 -5.25
C LYS A 124 -19.98 12.08 -4.12
N LEU A 125 -19.69 11.24 -3.11
CA LEU A 125 -18.76 11.61 -2.03
C LEU A 125 -17.35 11.85 -2.57
N LEU A 126 -16.91 10.99 -3.49
CA LEU A 126 -15.57 11.06 -4.06
C LEU A 126 -15.36 12.28 -4.95
N LEU A 127 -16.28 12.53 -5.88
CA LEU A 127 -16.11 13.57 -6.88
C LEU A 127 -16.59 14.94 -6.39
N GLN A 128 -15.66 15.89 -6.34
CA GLN A 128 -15.92 17.29 -6.05
C GLN A 128 -16.08 18.10 -7.34
N GLU A 129 -16.76 19.25 -7.26
CA GLU A 129 -16.89 20.12 -8.45
C GLU A 129 -15.52 20.75 -8.70
N ASP A 130 -14.98 20.54 -9.90
CA ASP A 130 -13.87 21.33 -10.37
C ASP A 130 -14.44 22.46 -11.22
N GLU A 131 -14.55 23.65 -10.62
CA GLU A 131 -15.03 24.86 -11.30
C GLU A 131 -14.19 25.20 -12.54
N ASN A 132 -12.96 24.68 -12.64
CA ASN A 132 -12.06 24.90 -13.77
C ASN A 132 -12.14 23.81 -14.86
N SER A 133 -12.90 22.73 -14.65
CA SER A 133 -13.03 21.68 -15.66
C SER A 133 -13.92 22.17 -16.82
N ARG A 134 -13.40 22.06 -18.05
CA ARG A 134 -14.11 22.43 -19.28
C ARG A 134 -15.33 21.55 -19.57
N LYS A 135 -15.43 20.36 -18.96
CA LYS A 135 -16.58 19.45 -19.08
C LYS A 135 -17.01 19.02 -17.67
N PRO A 136 -18.26 19.31 -17.25
CA PRO A 136 -18.76 18.83 -15.96
C PRO A 136 -18.86 17.31 -16.00
N ILE A 137 -18.23 16.65 -15.03
CA ILE A 137 -18.31 15.19 -14.86
C ILE A 137 -19.67 14.84 -14.25
N LEU A 138 -20.35 13.85 -14.81
CA LEU A 138 -21.63 13.37 -14.27
C LEU A 138 -21.43 12.63 -12.95
N LYS A 139 -21.80 13.29 -11.83
CA LYS A 139 -21.66 12.72 -10.49
C LYS A 139 -22.80 11.78 -10.13
N GLY A 140 -22.42 10.63 -9.57
CA GLY A 140 -23.36 9.59 -9.14
C GLY A 140 -24.31 9.10 -10.23
N GLU A 141 -23.89 9.13 -11.48
CA GLU A 141 -24.61 8.52 -12.59
C GLU A 141 -23.64 7.82 -13.52
N TYR A 142 -24.12 6.77 -14.21
CA TYR A 142 -23.31 6.06 -15.18
C TYR A 142 -23.08 6.90 -16.43
N ARG A 143 -21.92 6.69 -17.04
CA ARG A 143 -21.55 7.30 -18.32
C ARG A 143 -22.56 6.95 -19.40
N ASN A 144 -22.70 7.85 -20.36
CA ASN A 144 -23.57 7.66 -21.53
C ASN A 144 -22.79 7.66 -22.86
N GLU A 145 -21.48 7.49 -22.77
CA GLU A 145 -20.55 7.49 -23.89
C GLU A 145 -19.51 6.37 -23.66
N THR A 146 -18.77 6.04 -24.71
CA THR A 146 -17.61 5.13 -24.61
C THR A 146 -16.49 5.78 -23.81
N VAL A 147 -15.87 5.02 -22.91
CA VAL A 147 -14.64 5.43 -22.22
C VAL A 147 -13.52 4.47 -22.61
N ASP A 148 -12.43 5.07 -23.08
CA ASP A 148 -11.17 4.39 -23.31
C ASP A 148 -10.31 4.54 -22.05
N VAL A 149 -9.86 3.42 -21.49
CA VAL A 149 -8.90 3.44 -20.38
C VAL A 149 -7.52 3.66 -20.99
N ILE A 150 -6.96 4.83 -20.72
CA ILE A 150 -5.72 5.32 -21.30
C ILE A 150 -4.58 5.10 -20.32
N LYS A 151 -3.40 4.78 -20.85
CA LYS A 151 -2.14 4.91 -20.13
C LYS A 151 -1.34 6.02 -20.80
N ASP A 152 -0.95 7.00 -19.98
CA ASP A 152 0.06 7.97 -20.36
C ASP A 152 1.44 7.35 -20.12
N ASP A 153 2.29 7.36 -21.14
CA ASP A 153 3.71 7.12 -20.94
C ASP A 153 4.47 8.40 -20.52
N LEU A 154 5.72 8.24 -20.09
CA LEU A 154 6.58 9.36 -19.66
C LEU A 154 6.89 10.37 -20.78
N TYR A 155 6.51 10.08 -22.02
CA TYR A 155 6.74 10.90 -23.21
C TYR A 155 5.45 11.57 -23.72
N GLY A 156 4.32 11.38 -23.02
CA GLY A 156 3.03 11.97 -23.38
C GLY A 156 2.29 11.23 -24.49
N ASN A 157 2.66 9.97 -24.79
CA ASN A 157 1.86 9.14 -25.70
C ASN A 157 0.68 8.53 -24.94
N ILE A 158 -0.50 8.69 -25.54
CA ILE A 158 -1.78 8.12 -25.09
C ILE A 158 -1.93 6.74 -25.76
N GLU A 159 -1.76 5.65 -25.00
CA GLU A 159 -2.13 4.31 -25.48
C GLU A 159 -3.49 3.91 -24.91
N VAL A 160 -4.45 3.57 -25.79
CA VAL A 160 -5.72 2.96 -25.38
C VAL A 160 -5.43 1.53 -24.92
N VAL A 161 -5.37 1.34 -23.60
CA VAL A 161 -5.07 0.03 -22.98
C VAL A 161 -6.28 -0.89 -23.02
N PHE A 162 -7.48 -0.31 -22.92
CA PHE A 162 -8.73 -1.05 -22.83
C PHE A 162 -9.93 -0.20 -23.24
N LYS A 163 -10.89 -0.81 -23.94
CA LYS A 163 -12.20 -0.19 -24.20
C LYS A 163 -13.25 -0.84 -23.32
N ALA A 164 -13.94 -0.03 -22.52
CA ALA A 164 -14.99 -0.53 -21.63
C ALA A 164 -16.25 -0.99 -22.40
N PRO A 165 -17.03 -1.96 -21.87
CA PRO A 165 -18.27 -2.42 -22.49
C PRO A 165 -19.35 -1.35 -22.43
N GLY A 166 -20.27 -1.36 -23.39
CA GLY A 166 -21.41 -0.45 -23.42
C GLY A 166 -21.07 0.95 -23.93
N THR A 167 -21.95 1.47 -24.78
CA THR A 167 -21.86 2.78 -25.41
C THR A 167 -22.91 3.75 -24.90
N SER A 168 -23.96 3.25 -24.23
CA SER A 168 -25.02 4.04 -23.60
C SER A 168 -25.20 3.70 -22.12
N ARG A 169 -25.87 4.58 -21.39
CA ARG A 169 -26.18 4.39 -19.97
C ARG A 169 -27.00 3.12 -19.71
N GLU A 170 -27.91 2.78 -20.61
CA GLU A 170 -28.74 1.58 -20.51
C GLU A 170 -27.90 0.30 -20.64
N GLU A 171 -26.91 0.29 -21.53
CA GLU A 171 -25.99 -0.84 -21.68
C GLU A 171 -25.10 -1.01 -20.44
N VAL A 172 -24.53 0.09 -19.93
CA VAL A 172 -23.73 0.07 -18.69
C VAL A 172 -24.58 -0.38 -17.49
N THR A 173 -25.84 0.04 -17.43
CA THR A 173 -26.76 -0.38 -16.36
C THR A 173 -26.97 -1.90 -16.36
N LYS A 174 -27.16 -2.53 -17.53
CA LYS A 174 -27.30 -3.99 -17.64
C LYS A 174 -26.05 -4.77 -17.23
N GLU A 175 -24.86 -4.24 -17.54
CA GLU A 175 -23.59 -4.82 -17.07
C GLU A 175 -23.47 -4.73 -15.54
N MET A 176 -23.85 -3.58 -14.98
CA MET A 176 -23.81 -3.34 -13.53
C MET A 176 -24.85 -4.16 -12.76
N GLU A 177 -26.04 -4.40 -13.31
CA GLU A 177 -27.06 -5.27 -12.71
C GLU A 177 -26.53 -6.70 -12.54
N GLN A 178 -25.92 -7.27 -13.59
CA GLN A 178 -25.29 -8.60 -13.50
C GLN A 178 -24.17 -8.64 -12.46
N PHE A 179 -23.38 -7.56 -12.37
CA PHE A 179 -22.34 -7.42 -11.36
C PHE A 179 -22.92 -7.40 -9.94
N PHE A 180 -23.98 -6.62 -9.68
CA PHE A 180 -24.61 -6.56 -8.35
C PHE A 180 -25.24 -7.89 -7.96
N ASP A 181 -25.92 -8.56 -8.89
CA ASP A 181 -26.50 -9.88 -8.66
C ASP A 181 -25.42 -10.89 -8.22
N TRP A 182 -24.31 -10.95 -8.94
CA TRP A 182 -23.18 -11.80 -8.57
C TRP A 182 -22.54 -11.39 -7.23
N TYR A 183 -22.32 -10.10 -7.01
CA TYR A 183 -21.68 -9.58 -5.80
C TYR A 183 -22.49 -9.95 -4.55
N ASN A 184 -23.81 -9.73 -4.60
CA ASN A 184 -24.71 -10.01 -3.49
C ASN A 184 -25.00 -11.51 -3.34
N PHE A 185 -24.98 -12.28 -4.42
CA PHE A 185 -25.13 -13.74 -4.35
C PHE A 185 -23.94 -14.42 -3.66
N THR A 186 -22.72 -13.95 -3.92
CA THR A 186 -21.46 -14.54 -3.41
C THR A 186 -21.07 -14.10 -2.01
N SER A 187 -21.79 -13.14 -1.40
CA SER A 187 -21.61 -12.72 -0.01
C SER A 187 -22.41 -13.57 1.00
N ASN A 188 -23.50 -14.21 0.54
CA ASN A 188 -24.39 -14.98 1.39
C ASN A 188 -23.71 -16.23 1.98
N LYS A 189 -24.01 -16.57 3.24
CA LYS A 189 -23.47 -17.73 3.99
C LYS A 189 -23.92 -19.11 3.45
N ASN A 190 -24.30 -19.20 2.18
CA ASN A 190 -24.73 -20.42 1.51
C ASN A 190 -23.55 -21.14 0.83
N ALA A 191 -23.79 -22.29 0.21
CA ALA A 191 -22.77 -23.11 -0.45
C ALA A 191 -21.96 -22.38 -1.55
N SER A 192 -22.45 -21.25 -2.06
CA SER A 192 -21.80 -20.43 -3.09
C SER A 192 -20.91 -19.31 -2.54
N LYS A 193 -20.67 -19.27 -1.23
CA LYS A 193 -19.84 -18.23 -0.59
C LYS A 193 -18.41 -18.29 -1.12
N LEU A 194 -17.93 -17.18 -1.67
CA LEU A 194 -16.53 -17.01 -1.99
C LEU A 194 -15.78 -16.43 -0.78
N SER A 195 -14.52 -16.83 -0.61
CA SER A 195 -13.63 -16.17 0.36
C SER A 195 -13.47 -14.69 0.01
N GLY A 196 -13.38 -13.84 1.01
CA GLY A 196 -13.26 -12.38 0.88
C GLY A 196 -12.16 -11.96 -0.10
N PRO A 197 -10.93 -12.49 -0.01
CA PRO A 197 -9.85 -12.13 -0.93
C PRO A 197 -10.17 -12.44 -2.40
N VAL A 198 -10.74 -13.62 -2.69
CA VAL A 198 -11.12 -14.01 -4.05
C VAL A 198 -12.31 -13.18 -4.53
N ARG A 199 -13.33 -13.01 -3.69
CA ARG A 199 -14.52 -12.19 -3.99
C ARG A 199 -14.11 -10.75 -4.30
N ALA A 200 -13.24 -10.16 -3.49
CA ALA A 200 -12.72 -8.80 -3.67
C ALA A 200 -11.89 -8.67 -4.95
N ALA A 201 -11.04 -9.64 -5.25
CA ALA A 201 -10.24 -9.64 -6.48
C ALA A 201 -11.14 -9.65 -7.73
N ILE A 202 -12.15 -10.52 -7.77
CA ILE A 202 -13.10 -10.59 -8.90
C ILE A 202 -13.95 -9.32 -8.97
N ALA A 203 -14.48 -8.86 -7.83
CA ALA A 203 -15.33 -7.67 -7.77
C ALA A 203 -14.59 -6.43 -8.27
N HIS A 204 -13.34 -6.25 -7.82
CA HIS A 204 -12.48 -5.17 -8.27
C HIS A 204 -12.29 -5.23 -9.79
N LEU A 205 -11.80 -6.37 -10.29
CA LEU A 205 -11.49 -6.55 -11.71
C LEU A 205 -12.71 -6.35 -12.61
N TRP A 206 -13.85 -6.94 -12.24
CA TRP A 206 -15.08 -6.83 -13.01
C TRP A 206 -15.58 -5.38 -13.04
N PHE A 207 -15.62 -4.71 -11.88
CA PHE A 207 -16.04 -3.31 -11.82
C PHE A 207 -15.16 -2.39 -12.67
N VAL A 208 -13.82 -2.50 -12.56
CA VAL A 208 -12.92 -1.66 -13.38
C VAL A 208 -12.95 -2.01 -14.86
N SER A 209 -13.34 -3.25 -15.21
CA SER A 209 -13.60 -3.67 -16.59
C SER A 209 -14.89 -3.09 -17.15
N ILE A 210 -15.96 -2.94 -16.35
CA ILE A 210 -17.19 -2.24 -16.78
C ILE A 210 -16.93 -0.74 -16.92
N HIS A 211 -16.14 -0.19 -15.99
CA HIS A 211 -15.76 1.22 -15.95
C HIS A 211 -16.98 2.17 -16.04
N PRO A 212 -17.97 2.05 -15.13
CA PRO A 212 -19.30 2.62 -15.33
C PRO A 212 -19.39 4.15 -15.18
N PHE A 213 -18.40 4.79 -14.57
CA PHE A 213 -18.36 6.25 -14.38
C PHE A 213 -17.41 6.92 -15.38
N GLU A 214 -17.54 8.23 -15.56
CA GLU A 214 -16.61 9.02 -16.39
C GLU A 214 -15.23 9.18 -15.72
N ASP A 215 -15.19 9.19 -14.39
CA ASP A 215 -13.97 9.24 -13.57
C ASP A 215 -14.21 8.53 -12.22
N GLY A 216 -13.17 8.32 -11.42
CA GLY A 216 -13.26 7.77 -10.07
C GLY A 216 -13.35 6.24 -10.02
N ASN A 217 -13.40 5.56 -11.16
CA ASN A 217 -13.56 4.10 -11.24
C ASN A 217 -12.46 3.33 -10.48
N GLY A 218 -11.20 3.76 -10.53
CA GLY A 218 -10.13 3.08 -9.79
C GLY A 218 -10.34 3.12 -8.27
N ARG A 219 -10.67 4.31 -7.74
CA ARG A 219 -10.91 4.54 -6.30
C ARG A 219 -12.17 3.82 -5.81
N ILE A 220 -13.26 3.89 -6.58
CA ILE A 220 -14.49 3.16 -6.27
C ILE A 220 -14.27 1.65 -6.37
N GLY A 221 -13.49 1.16 -7.34
CA GLY A 221 -13.14 -0.25 -7.45
C GLY A 221 -12.36 -0.76 -6.24
N ARG A 222 -11.47 0.05 -5.67
CA ARG A 222 -10.76 -0.29 -4.42
C ARG A 222 -11.69 -0.25 -3.20
N ALA A 223 -12.63 0.70 -3.15
CA ALA A 223 -13.67 0.75 -2.12
C ALA A 223 -14.60 -0.49 -2.16
N ILE A 224 -14.99 -0.96 -3.34
CA ILE A 224 -15.75 -2.22 -3.53
C ILE A 224 -14.96 -3.42 -3.02
N ALA A 225 -13.66 -3.47 -3.33
CA ALA A 225 -12.78 -4.54 -2.88
C ALA A 225 -12.69 -4.57 -1.35
N GLU A 226 -12.50 -3.41 -0.73
CA GLU A 226 -12.49 -3.27 0.73
C GLU A 226 -13.83 -3.71 1.36
N HIS A 227 -14.96 -3.26 0.79
CA HIS A 227 -16.28 -3.69 1.24
C HIS A 227 -16.44 -5.23 1.19
N ALA A 228 -15.96 -5.88 0.12
CA ALA A 228 -15.99 -7.34 0.00
C ALA A 228 -15.07 -8.03 1.02
N LEU A 229 -13.87 -7.53 1.23
CA LEU A 229 -12.91 -8.07 2.19
C LEU A 229 -13.44 -7.99 3.63
N TYR A 230 -14.03 -6.86 4.00
CA TYR A 230 -14.45 -6.64 5.38
C TYR A 230 -15.71 -7.42 5.76
N GLN A 231 -16.55 -7.76 4.79
CA GLN A 231 -17.71 -8.64 4.97
C GLN A 231 -17.36 -10.09 5.36
N ASP A 232 -16.10 -10.50 5.31
CA ASP A 232 -15.68 -11.81 5.82
C ASP A 232 -15.65 -11.88 7.35
N PHE A 233 -15.66 -10.72 8.02
CA PHE A 233 -15.52 -10.61 9.46
C PHE A 233 -16.72 -9.89 10.07
N GLU A 234 -17.10 -10.28 11.29
CA GLU A 234 -18.10 -9.53 12.07
C GLU A 234 -17.53 -8.19 12.56
N SER A 235 -16.22 -8.14 12.79
CA SER A 235 -15.45 -6.93 13.09
C SER A 235 -14.20 -6.93 12.22
N PRO A 236 -14.17 -6.16 11.13
CA PRO A 236 -13.07 -6.22 10.18
C PRO A 236 -11.79 -5.61 10.76
N PRO A 237 -10.63 -6.28 10.63
CA PRO A 237 -9.36 -5.64 10.91
C PRO A 237 -9.10 -4.56 9.86
N LEU A 238 -8.73 -3.36 10.31
CA LEU A 238 -8.35 -2.29 9.40
C LEU A 238 -6.97 -2.56 8.81
N PHE A 239 -6.84 -2.38 7.50
CA PHE A 239 -5.57 -2.35 6.78
C PHE A 239 -5.74 -1.51 5.52
N SER A 240 -4.64 -0.95 4.99
CA SER A 240 -4.67 -0.23 3.71
C SER A 240 -4.29 -1.16 2.57
N LEU A 241 -5.28 -1.57 1.79
CA LEU A 241 -5.07 -2.32 0.55
C LEU A 241 -4.35 -1.45 -0.50
N SER A 242 -4.77 -0.18 -0.62
CA SER A 242 -4.22 0.75 -1.60
C SER A 242 -2.74 1.02 -1.38
N ALA A 243 -2.23 1.05 -0.14
CA ALA A 243 -0.80 1.24 0.12
C ALA A 243 0.06 0.12 -0.48
N THR A 244 -0.37 -1.13 -0.33
CA THR A 244 0.35 -2.27 -0.90
C THR A 244 0.18 -2.33 -2.42
N ILE A 245 -0.99 -1.97 -2.96
CA ILE A 245 -1.17 -1.82 -4.42
C ILE A 245 -0.25 -0.73 -4.96
N ASN A 246 -0.16 0.43 -4.32
CA ASN A 246 0.64 1.57 -4.77
C ASN A 246 2.14 1.23 -4.75
N SER A 247 2.60 0.54 -3.70
CA SER A 247 3.97 0.01 -3.63
C SER A 247 4.30 -0.98 -4.76
N ASN A 248 3.29 -1.63 -5.32
CA ASN A 248 3.37 -2.58 -6.44
C ASN A 248 2.69 -2.04 -7.71
N ARG A 249 2.56 -0.70 -7.87
CA ARG A 249 1.71 -0.06 -8.89
C ARG A 249 1.99 -0.54 -10.31
N LYS A 250 3.26 -0.75 -10.64
CA LYS A 250 3.65 -1.29 -11.96
C LYS A 250 3.05 -2.68 -12.20
N GLN A 251 3.17 -3.59 -11.22
CA GLN A 251 2.63 -4.94 -11.33
C GLN A 251 1.11 -4.94 -11.35
N TYR A 252 0.47 -4.09 -10.53
CA TYR A 252 -0.99 -3.92 -10.54
C TYR A 252 -1.54 -3.63 -11.94
N TYR A 253 -0.97 -2.65 -12.66
CA TYR A 253 -1.41 -2.37 -14.03
C TYR A 253 -1.03 -3.46 -15.03
N GLN A 254 0.10 -4.16 -14.82
CA GLN A 254 0.47 -5.31 -15.66
C GLN A 254 -0.53 -6.46 -15.52
N GLU A 255 -0.95 -6.79 -14.30
CA GLU A 255 -1.95 -7.83 -14.04
C GLU A 255 -3.31 -7.42 -14.62
N LEU A 256 -3.77 -6.18 -14.40
CA LEU A 256 -5.00 -5.67 -15.04
C LEU A 256 -4.92 -5.78 -16.57
N GLN A 257 -3.84 -5.31 -17.19
CA GLN A 257 -3.65 -5.37 -18.63
C GLN A 257 -3.69 -6.82 -19.16
N SER A 258 -3.12 -7.77 -18.40
CA SER A 258 -3.12 -9.19 -18.79
C SER A 258 -4.54 -9.78 -18.84
N THR A 259 -5.44 -9.31 -17.98
CA THR A 259 -6.84 -9.78 -17.92
C THR A 259 -7.76 -9.17 -18.97
N ASN A 260 -7.37 -8.06 -19.61
CA ASN A 260 -8.20 -7.34 -20.58
C ASN A 260 -8.57 -8.13 -21.84
N LYS A 261 -7.94 -9.29 -22.09
CA LYS A 261 -8.13 -10.09 -23.31
C LYS A 261 -8.57 -11.53 -23.03
N THR A 262 -8.76 -11.91 -21.77
CA THR A 262 -9.03 -13.28 -21.34
C THR A 262 -10.02 -13.31 -20.19
N LEU A 263 -10.76 -14.41 -20.05
CA LEU A 263 -11.58 -14.68 -18.86
C LEU A 263 -10.82 -15.52 -17.81
N ASN A 264 -9.63 -16.04 -18.15
CA ASN A 264 -8.76 -16.70 -17.17
C ASN A 264 -8.01 -15.65 -16.35
N ILE A 265 -8.34 -15.55 -15.08
CA ILE A 265 -7.84 -14.55 -14.14
C ILE A 265 -6.97 -15.16 -13.03
N SER A 266 -6.45 -16.37 -13.22
CA SER A 266 -5.69 -17.08 -12.18
C SER A 266 -4.48 -16.27 -11.68
N SER A 267 -3.73 -15.64 -12.59
CA SER A 267 -2.61 -14.75 -12.23
C SER A 267 -3.07 -13.57 -11.36
N TRP A 268 -4.15 -12.91 -11.79
CA TRP A 268 -4.76 -11.81 -11.05
C TRP A 268 -5.22 -12.22 -9.65
N ILE A 269 -5.90 -13.36 -9.51
CA ILE A 269 -6.34 -13.88 -8.20
C ILE A 269 -5.12 -14.14 -7.31
N ASN A 270 -4.12 -14.88 -7.81
CA ASN A 270 -2.93 -15.21 -7.03
C ASN A 270 -2.18 -13.94 -6.60
N TRP A 271 -2.02 -12.96 -7.50
CA TRP A 271 -1.40 -11.69 -7.17
C TRP A 271 -2.21 -10.91 -6.13
N PHE A 272 -3.51 -10.71 -6.36
CA PHE A 272 -4.36 -9.89 -5.51
C PHE A 272 -4.49 -10.46 -4.09
N VAL A 273 -4.62 -11.78 -3.96
CA VAL A 273 -4.71 -12.44 -2.65
C VAL A 273 -3.40 -12.27 -1.85
N ASN A 274 -2.23 -12.29 -2.50
CA ASN A 274 -0.96 -11.96 -1.84
C ASN A 274 -0.90 -10.48 -1.43
N ILE A 275 -1.36 -9.56 -2.28
CA ILE A 275 -1.43 -8.13 -1.95
C ILE A 275 -2.31 -7.88 -0.72
N VAL A 276 -3.45 -8.57 -0.61
CA VAL A 276 -4.32 -8.49 0.57
C VAL A 276 -3.58 -8.99 1.81
N HIS A 277 -2.94 -10.16 1.76
CA HIS A 277 -2.15 -10.67 2.88
C HIS A 277 -1.05 -9.69 3.30
N ASP A 278 -0.28 -9.16 2.35
CA ASP A 278 0.83 -8.25 2.61
C ASP A 278 0.36 -6.91 3.18
N SER A 279 -0.84 -6.46 2.81
CA SER A 279 -1.48 -5.28 3.42
C SER A 279 -1.79 -5.49 4.90
N GLN A 280 -2.23 -6.68 5.30
CA GLN A 280 -2.46 -7.02 6.71
C GLN A 280 -1.14 -7.13 7.50
N VAL A 281 -0.09 -7.69 6.88
CA VAL A 281 1.26 -7.71 7.47
C VAL A 281 1.79 -6.29 7.68
N SER A 282 1.60 -5.40 6.70
CA SER A 282 1.97 -3.98 6.81
C SER A 282 1.19 -3.29 7.93
N ALA A 283 -0.13 -3.49 8.01
CA ALA A 283 -0.96 -2.96 9.09
C ALA A 283 -0.52 -3.48 10.47
N THR A 284 -0.14 -4.76 10.56
CA THR A 284 0.36 -5.36 11.81
C THR A 284 1.60 -4.65 12.32
N LYS A 285 2.58 -4.36 11.46
CA LYS A 285 3.78 -3.60 11.85
C LYS A 285 3.45 -2.21 12.42
N LYS A 286 2.43 -1.55 11.85
CA LYS A 286 1.98 -0.22 12.30
C LYS A 286 1.23 -0.29 13.63
N VAL A 287 0.36 -1.28 13.80
CA VAL A 287 -0.36 -1.50 15.07
C VAL A 287 0.62 -1.90 16.17
N ASP A 288 1.58 -2.77 15.89
CA ASP A 288 2.63 -3.15 16.84
C ASP A 288 3.48 -1.93 17.24
N PHE A 289 3.72 -0.99 16.30
CA PHE A 289 4.38 0.28 16.62
C PHE A 289 3.59 1.14 17.60
N ILE A 290 2.29 1.27 17.37
CA ILE A 290 1.40 2.01 18.27
C ILE A 290 1.31 1.32 19.64
N LEU A 291 1.27 -0.01 19.67
CA LEU A 291 1.26 -0.80 20.91
C LEU A 291 2.55 -0.60 21.71
N GLU A 292 3.71 -0.68 21.07
CA GLU A 292 4.98 -0.43 21.74
C GLU A 292 5.13 1.03 22.17
N LYS A 293 4.61 1.98 21.41
CA LYS A 293 4.50 3.39 21.81
C LYS A 293 3.63 3.54 23.07
N SER A 294 2.45 2.89 23.12
CA SER A 294 1.57 2.88 24.31
C SER A 294 2.30 2.36 25.53
N LYS A 295 2.85 1.14 25.44
CA LYS A 295 3.58 0.50 26.55
C LYS A 295 4.78 1.32 27.00
N PHE A 296 5.47 1.98 26.06
CA PHE A 296 6.58 2.88 26.38
C PHE A 296 6.12 4.06 27.24
N TRP A 297 5.04 4.74 26.84
CA TRP A 297 4.51 5.88 27.61
C TRP A 297 3.98 5.45 28.97
N ASP A 298 3.32 4.29 29.05
CA ASP A 298 2.86 3.72 30.31
C ASP A 298 4.03 3.41 31.25
N ARG A 299 5.11 2.80 30.75
CA ARG A 299 6.34 2.53 31.52
C ARG A 299 7.00 3.83 32.00
N HIS A 300 7.03 4.86 31.17
CA HIS A 300 7.76 6.09 31.43
C HIS A 300 6.90 7.24 31.96
N HIS A 301 5.64 7.00 32.35
CA HIS A 301 4.71 8.05 32.81
C HIS A 301 5.24 8.86 34.01
N GLN A 302 6.04 8.25 34.90
CA GLN A 302 6.70 8.91 36.04
C GLN A 302 8.12 9.39 35.73
N THR A 303 8.64 9.16 34.52
CA THR A 303 9.99 9.55 34.15
C THR A 303 10.04 11.05 33.90
N THR A 304 10.75 11.80 34.75
CA THR A 304 10.92 13.24 34.56
C THR A 304 11.82 13.53 33.36
N LEU A 305 11.27 14.16 32.32
CA LEU A 305 11.99 14.57 31.12
C LEU A 305 11.99 16.10 30.99
N ASN A 306 13.11 16.66 30.54
CA ASN A 306 13.15 18.09 30.20
C ASN A 306 12.49 18.36 28.84
N GLU A 307 12.19 19.62 28.53
CA GLU A 307 11.46 19.98 27.29
C GLU A 307 12.18 19.57 26.01
N ARG A 308 13.52 19.61 25.98
CA ARG A 308 14.31 19.15 24.81
C ARG A 308 14.19 17.64 24.62
N GLN A 309 14.27 16.89 25.72
CA GLN A 309 14.11 15.45 25.74
C GLN A 309 12.70 15.06 25.25
N LYS A 310 11.65 15.69 25.79
CA LYS A 310 10.28 15.48 25.31
C LYS A 310 10.14 15.78 23.81
N LYS A 311 10.65 16.92 23.35
CA LYS A 311 10.63 17.32 21.92
C LYS A 311 11.32 16.27 21.04
N ALA A 312 12.48 15.78 21.45
CA ALA A 312 13.21 14.76 20.72
C ALA A 312 12.43 13.44 20.64
N LEU A 313 11.90 12.95 21.76
CA LEU A 313 11.09 11.72 21.78
C LEU A 313 9.84 11.83 20.92
N LEU A 314 9.10 12.93 21.04
CA LEU A 314 7.92 13.17 20.19
C LEU A 314 8.29 13.14 18.71
N ARG A 315 9.42 13.75 18.33
CA ARG A 315 9.90 13.70 16.94
C ARG A 315 10.36 12.30 16.52
N MET A 316 10.96 11.53 17.42
CA MET A 316 11.36 10.15 17.15
C MET A 316 10.15 9.27 16.86
N PHE A 317 9.10 9.32 17.69
CA PHE A 317 7.84 8.61 17.45
C PHE A 317 7.10 9.12 16.21
N ALA A 318 7.08 10.43 15.98
CA ALA A 318 6.43 11.02 14.81
C ALA A 318 7.08 10.62 13.46
N SER A 319 8.30 10.09 13.48
CA SER A 319 8.97 9.61 12.27
C SER A 319 8.55 8.19 11.88
N GLY A 320 7.68 7.55 12.67
CA GLY A 320 7.15 6.22 12.38
C GLY A 320 8.17 5.08 12.53
N PRO A 321 7.75 3.84 12.24
CA PRO A 321 8.56 2.64 12.43
C PRO A 321 9.83 2.62 11.56
N GLU A 322 9.78 3.19 10.36
CA GLU A 322 10.91 3.26 9.42
C GLU A 322 11.89 4.42 9.72
N GLY A 323 11.57 5.27 10.70
CA GLY A 323 12.39 6.41 11.08
C GLY A 323 13.35 6.11 12.24
N PHE A 324 13.39 7.02 13.20
CA PHE A 324 14.28 6.96 14.37
C PHE A 324 14.06 5.74 15.29
N ILE A 325 12.97 5.02 15.10
CA ILE A 325 12.66 3.80 15.83
C ILE A 325 13.60 2.67 15.40
N THR A 326 13.85 2.55 14.09
CA THR A 326 14.74 1.54 13.52
C THR A 326 16.18 2.03 13.47
N ASP A 327 16.42 3.26 13.01
CA ASP A 327 17.78 3.77 12.77
C ASP A 327 18.47 4.36 14.01
N GLY A 328 17.69 4.63 15.05
CA GLY A 328 18.11 5.44 16.19
C GLY A 328 18.43 6.89 15.81
N ILE A 329 18.62 7.71 16.83
CA ILE A 329 19.05 9.09 16.68
C ILE A 329 20.56 9.21 16.91
N SER A 330 21.25 10.04 16.13
CA SER A 330 22.63 10.48 16.45
C SER A 330 22.61 11.76 17.29
N ASN A 331 23.70 12.06 17.98
CA ASN A 331 23.85 13.35 18.68
C ASN A 331 23.62 14.56 17.76
N GLU A 332 24.13 14.51 16.52
CA GLU A 332 23.91 15.58 15.53
C GLU A 332 22.42 15.82 15.24
N LYS A 333 21.69 14.76 14.84
CA LYS A 333 20.23 14.83 14.64
C LYS A 333 19.48 15.28 15.90
N TYR A 334 19.89 14.86 17.10
CA TYR A 334 19.29 15.33 18.36
C TYR A 334 19.44 16.85 18.52
N ARG A 335 20.63 17.38 18.24
CA ARG A 335 20.90 18.83 18.27
C ARG A 335 20.09 19.57 17.22
N ALA A 336 19.96 19.03 16.01
CA ALA A 336 19.14 19.63 14.95
C ALA A 336 17.67 19.76 15.37
N ILE A 337 17.12 18.76 16.07
CA ILE A 337 15.74 18.79 16.56
C ILE A 337 15.58 19.78 17.73
N THR A 338 16.55 19.80 18.65
CA THR A 338 16.41 20.50 19.94
C THR A 338 17.02 21.90 19.97
N GLY A 339 17.90 22.23 19.03
CA GLY A 339 18.65 23.49 18.99
C GLY A 339 19.78 23.62 20.02
N CYS A 340 20.17 22.55 20.71
CA CYS A 340 21.12 22.64 21.83
C CYS A 340 22.60 22.45 21.44
N SER A 341 23.51 22.84 22.36
CA SER A 341 24.95 22.66 22.20
C SER A 341 25.36 21.17 22.30
N LEU A 342 26.53 20.83 21.77
CA LEU A 342 27.07 19.46 21.82
C LEU A 342 27.17 18.92 23.25
N ALA A 343 27.68 19.73 24.18
CA ALA A 343 27.78 19.35 25.59
C ALA A 343 26.40 19.07 26.21
N THR A 344 25.39 19.88 25.86
CA THR A 344 24.02 19.69 26.33
C THR A 344 23.41 18.42 25.76
N ALA A 345 23.57 18.17 24.47
CA ALA A 345 23.07 16.96 23.81
C ALA A 345 23.68 15.70 24.41
N THR A 346 25.00 15.69 24.66
CA THR A 346 25.67 14.56 25.31
C THR A 346 25.12 14.29 26.70
N ARG A 347 24.88 15.34 27.50
CA ARG A 347 24.27 15.20 28.83
C ARG A 347 22.82 14.72 28.76
N ASP A 348 22.02 15.26 27.85
CA ASP A 348 20.61 14.88 27.67
C ASP A 348 20.50 13.40 27.22
N LEU A 349 21.33 12.97 26.27
CA LEU A 349 21.38 11.59 25.77
C LEU A 349 21.88 10.60 26.82
N LYS A 350 22.89 10.99 27.62
CA LYS A 350 23.34 10.19 28.78
C LYS A 350 22.21 10.03 29.80
N SER A 351 21.50 11.12 30.12
CA SER A 351 20.35 11.10 31.01
C SER A 351 19.23 10.20 30.50
N PHE A 352 18.99 10.13 29.18
CA PHE A 352 18.04 9.18 28.61
C PHE A 352 18.44 7.72 28.85
N ILE A 353 19.72 7.39 28.70
CA ILE A 353 20.23 6.04 28.95
C ILE A 353 20.09 5.69 30.43
N GLU A 354 20.48 6.59 31.33
CA GLU A 354 20.36 6.41 32.79
C GLU A 354 18.90 6.19 33.22
N LYS A 355 17.95 6.87 32.56
CA LYS A 355 16.50 6.69 32.78
C LYS A 355 15.90 5.48 32.08
N GLY A 356 16.71 4.72 31.33
CA GLY A 356 16.25 3.56 30.56
C GLY A 356 15.33 3.90 29.38
N VAL A 357 15.32 5.16 28.93
CA VAL A 357 14.50 5.63 27.80
C VAL A 357 15.13 5.28 26.46
N LEU A 358 16.46 5.43 26.36
CA LEU A 358 17.23 5.06 25.18
C LEU A 358 18.23 3.95 25.51
N THR A 359 18.58 3.17 24.49
CA THR A 359 19.73 2.27 24.49
C THR A 359 20.74 2.75 23.45
N VAL A 360 22.00 2.36 23.60
CA VAL A 360 23.07 2.73 22.68
C VAL A 360 23.46 1.52 21.84
N GLU A 361 23.64 1.72 20.55
CA GLU A 361 24.13 0.72 19.60
C GLU A 361 25.30 1.28 18.78
N GLY A 362 26.21 0.39 18.39
CA GLY A 362 27.42 0.71 17.63
C GLY A 362 28.68 0.88 18.48
N SER A 363 29.85 0.85 17.81
CA SER A 363 31.17 1.05 18.41
C SER A 363 31.90 2.24 17.77
N GLY A 364 32.57 3.06 18.59
CA GLY A 364 33.33 4.24 18.15
C GLY A 364 32.50 5.54 17.98
N LYS A 365 33.18 6.70 17.92
CA LYS A 365 32.52 8.04 17.98
C LYS A 365 31.57 8.35 16.80
N ARG A 366 31.80 7.78 15.62
CA ARG A 366 31.03 8.09 14.39
C ARG A 366 29.83 7.17 14.13
N ASN A 367 29.76 6.03 14.81
CA ASN A 367 28.72 5.00 14.58
C ASN A 367 27.76 4.83 15.76
N ILE A 368 27.79 5.71 16.77
CA ILE A 368 26.87 5.64 17.90
C ILE A 368 25.46 6.07 17.48
N ARG A 369 24.50 5.16 17.66
CA ARG A 369 23.07 5.41 17.54
C ARG A 369 22.39 5.21 18.89
N TYR A 370 21.43 6.08 19.19
CA TYR A 370 20.60 6.00 20.39
C TYR A 370 19.19 5.56 19.98
N LEU A 371 18.78 4.36 20.35
CA LEU A 371 17.48 3.78 19.99
C LEU A 371 16.52 3.87 21.16
N ILE A 372 15.22 4.05 20.88
CA ILE A 372 14.20 3.99 21.93
C ILE A 372 14.17 2.58 22.52
N LYS A 373 14.18 2.51 23.86
CA LYS A 373 14.06 1.25 24.59
C LYS A 373 12.59 0.85 24.68
N LEU A 374 12.11 0.15 23.65
CA LEU A 374 10.74 -0.37 23.62
C LEU A 374 10.56 -1.50 24.65
N VAL A 375 9.30 -1.85 24.93
CA VAL A 375 8.96 -2.85 25.95
C VAL A 375 9.29 -4.25 25.46
N GLU A 376 8.96 -4.53 24.21
CA GLU A 376 9.32 -5.73 23.49
C GLU A 376 10.36 -5.39 22.43
N ASN A 377 11.63 -5.68 22.74
CA ASN A 377 12.78 -5.37 21.88
C ASN A 377 12.75 -6.04 20.49
N ASN A 378 11.82 -6.96 20.22
CA ASN A 378 11.82 -7.78 19.01
C ASN A 378 10.87 -7.29 17.91
N VAL A 379 10.04 -6.28 18.17
CA VAL A 379 9.03 -5.81 17.19
C VAL A 379 9.69 -5.08 16.00
N PHE A 380 10.75 -4.30 16.26
CA PHE A 380 11.49 -3.54 15.25
C PHE A 380 12.95 -3.96 15.11
N LYS A 381 13.37 -5.01 15.84
CA LYS A 381 14.61 -5.68 15.49
C LYS A 381 14.39 -6.27 14.12
N SER A 382 15.01 -5.61 13.14
CA SER A 382 15.21 -6.13 11.80
C SER A 382 15.40 -7.64 11.84
N THR A 383 14.79 -8.28 10.87
CA THR A 383 14.89 -9.66 10.41
C THR A 383 16.34 -10.07 10.13
N ASN A 384 17.22 -9.97 11.13
CA ASN A 384 18.67 -10.11 11.02
C ASN A 384 19.21 -11.38 11.70
N LEU A 385 18.34 -12.22 12.28
CA LEU A 385 18.74 -13.51 12.85
C LEU A 385 18.38 -14.73 11.99
N LEU A 386 17.67 -14.55 10.86
CA LEU A 386 17.35 -15.64 9.91
C LEU A 386 17.78 -15.37 8.45
N SER A 387 18.44 -14.24 8.14
CA SER A 387 18.70 -13.86 6.74
C SER A 387 20.15 -13.54 6.37
N GLN A 388 21.09 -13.46 7.32
CA GLN A 388 22.40 -12.86 7.01
C GLN A 388 23.39 -13.73 6.22
N LYS A 389 23.09 -15.01 5.96
CA LYS A 389 23.84 -15.79 4.95
C LYS A 389 23.06 -16.05 3.66
N GLY A 390 21.74 -16.26 3.74
CA GLY A 390 20.93 -16.56 2.54
C GLY A 390 20.47 -15.34 1.73
N SER A 391 20.22 -14.19 2.37
CA SER A 391 19.62 -13.03 1.68
C SER A 391 20.63 -12.15 0.95
N ARG A 392 21.88 -12.06 1.45
CA ARG A 392 22.93 -11.30 0.77
C ARG A 392 23.39 -12.03 -0.48
N ASP A 393 23.59 -13.34 -0.38
CA ASP A 393 23.98 -14.18 -1.51
C ASP A 393 22.89 -14.21 -2.57
N LYS A 394 21.61 -14.34 -2.17
CA LYS A 394 20.46 -14.26 -3.09
C LYS A 394 20.30 -12.88 -3.73
N PHE A 395 20.48 -11.79 -2.98
CA PHE A 395 20.44 -10.43 -3.53
C PHE A 395 21.60 -10.17 -4.50
N ILE A 396 22.80 -10.64 -4.17
CA ILE A 396 23.97 -10.57 -5.05
C ILE A 396 23.70 -11.41 -6.31
N GLU A 397 23.13 -12.61 -6.18
CA GLU A 397 22.79 -13.48 -7.32
C GLU A 397 21.74 -12.83 -8.24
N GLU A 398 20.65 -12.30 -7.70
CA GLU A 398 19.63 -11.56 -8.47
C GLU A 398 20.18 -10.28 -9.12
N THR A 399 21.12 -9.60 -8.45
CA THR A 399 21.79 -8.40 -8.98
C THR A 399 22.76 -8.76 -10.09
N LEU A 400 23.52 -9.84 -9.93
CA LEU A 400 24.41 -10.38 -10.96
C LEU A 400 23.59 -10.82 -12.18
N GLU A 401 22.46 -11.50 -12.02
CA GLU A 401 21.59 -11.87 -13.15
C GLU A 401 21.07 -10.65 -13.92
N LYS A 402 20.64 -9.60 -13.22
CA LYS A 402 20.19 -8.34 -13.84
C LYS A 402 21.33 -7.63 -14.57
N LEU A 403 22.52 -7.56 -13.97
CA LEU A 403 23.70 -6.97 -14.61
C LEU A 403 24.10 -7.78 -15.84
N LEU A 404 24.08 -9.12 -15.78
CA LEU A 404 24.37 -10.00 -16.91
C LEU A 404 23.39 -9.77 -18.07
N HIS A 405 22.09 -9.66 -17.76
CA HIS A 405 21.07 -9.36 -18.76
C HIS A 405 21.30 -7.99 -19.42
N ASN A 406 21.67 -6.97 -18.63
CA ASN A 406 21.97 -5.65 -19.15
C ASN A 406 23.26 -5.63 -19.99
N ILE A 407 24.30 -6.35 -19.58
CA ILE A 407 25.54 -6.52 -20.35
C ILE A 407 25.22 -7.19 -21.68
N GLN A 408 24.49 -8.31 -21.68
CA GLN A 408 24.10 -9.01 -22.90
C GLN A 408 23.31 -8.12 -23.85
N ARG A 409 22.31 -7.39 -23.33
CA ARG A 409 21.52 -6.45 -24.15
C ARG A 409 22.38 -5.34 -24.76
N ASN A 410 23.38 -4.85 -24.04
CA ASN A 410 24.29 -3.82 -24.56
C ASN A 410 25.29 -4.40 -25.57
N VAL A 411 25.82 -5.61 -25.36
CA VAL A 411 26.67 -6.31 -26.33
C VAL A 411 25.91 -6.54 -27.63
N ASP A 412 24.67 -7.06 -27.56
CA ASP A 412 23.84 -7.32 -28.74
C ASP A 412 23.47 -6.03 -29.50
N PHE A 413 23.25 -4.93 -28.78
CA PHE A 413 22.82 -3.67 -29.37
C PHE A 413 23.97 -2.86 -29.97
N TYR A 414 25.14 -2.82 -29.31
CA TYR A 414 26.27 -1.99 -29.73
C TYR A 414 27.31 -2.76 -30.57
N GLN A 415 27.33 -4.10 -30.52
CA GLN A 415 28.26 -4.95 -31.28
C GLN A 415 29.72 -4.47 -31.11
N ASP A 416 30.47 -4.29 -32.20
CA ASP A 416 31.87 -3.85 -32.21
C ASP A 416 32.07 -2.34 -31.91
N GLN A 417 31.00 -1.60 -31.61
CA GLN A 417 31.10 -0.17 -31.31
C GLN A 417 31.42 0.08 -29.83
N PHE A 418 32.43 0.93 -29.59
CA PHE A 418 32.85 1.28 -28.23
C PHE A 418 31.71 1.94 -27.42
N ASN A 419 31.35 1.32 -26.29
CA ASN A 419 30.36 1.83 -25.35
C ASN A 419 30.96 1.96 -23.93
N PRO A 420 31.23 3.18 -23.43
CA PRO A 420 31.78 3.41 -22.09
C PRO A 420 30.92 2.81 -20.97
N LYS A 421 29.59 2.81 -21.16
CA LYS A 421 28.63 2.32 -20.17
C LYS A 421 28.62 0.80 -20.08
N LEU A 422 29.00 0.10 -21.16
CA LEU A 422 29.19 -1.35 -21.15
C LEU A 422 30.41 -1.72 -20.28
N ILE A 423 31.49 -0.94 -20.37
CA ILE A 423 32.69 -1.13 -19.54
C ILE A 423 32.34 -0.95 -18.05
N GLU A 424 31.63 0.13 -17.70
CA GLU A 424 31.16 0.36 -16.32
C GLU A 424 30.28 -0.80 -15.79
N LEU A 425 29.39 -1.34 -16.62
CA LEU A 425 28.54 -2.48 -16.24
C LEU A 425 29.37 -3.76 -16.03
N ILE A 426 30.38 -4.00 -16.86
CA ILE A 426 31.29 -5.13 -16.74
C ILE A 426 32.13 -5.00 -15.46
N GLU A 427 32.70 -3.83 -15.19
CA GLU A 427 33.48 -3.57 -13.97
C GLU A 427 32.62 -3.75 -12.71
N HIS A 428 31.39 -3.23 -12.72
CA HIS A 428 30.45 -3.40 -11.62
C HIS A 428 30.06 -4.87 -11.41
N TYR A 429 29.85 -5.63 -12.48
CA TYR A 429 29.64 -7.08 -12.39
C TYR A 429 30.85 -7.79 -11.77
N GLN A 430 32.07 -7.46 -12.21
CA GLN A 430 33.30 -8.08 -11.71
C GLN A 430 33.53 -7.80 -10.22
N GLN A 431 33.27 -6.57 -9.78
CA GLN A 431 33.35 -6.19 -8.36
C GLN A 431 32.35 -6.96 -7.50
N LEU A 432 31.11 -7.15 -7.99
CA LEU A 432 30.08 -7.92 -7.29
C LEU A 432 30.32 -9.43 -7.32
N ALA A 433 30.98 -9.93 -8.37
CA ALA A 433 31.30 -11.35 -8.56
C ALA A 433 32.67 -11.75 -7.97
N GLU A 434 33.36 -10.84 -7.27
CA GLU A 434 34.68 -11.10 -6.69
C GLU A 434 34.63 -12.30 -5.72
N GLY A 435 35.41 -13.34 -6.03
CA GLY A 435 35.41 -14.61 -5.28
C GLY A 435 34.33 -15.64 -5.70
N ASN A 436 33.49 -15.35 -6.69
CA ASN A 436 32.49 -16.27 -7.26
C ASN A 436 32.91 -16.74 -8.66
N SER A 437 33.55 -17.92 -8.75
CA SER A 437 34.12 -18.45 -9.99
C SER A 437 33.07 -18.73 -11.09
N ASP A 438 31.86 -19.12 -10.71
CA ASP A 438 30.77 -19.45 -11.66
C ASP A 438 30.17 -18.20 -12.29
N ALA A 439 29.98 -17.13 -11.51
CA ALA A 439 29.53 -15.84 -12.02
C ALA A 439 30.56 -15.23 -12.98
N LEU A 440 31.84 -15.29 -12.64
CA LEU A 440 32.93 -14.84 -13.52
C LEU A 440 33.01 -15.66 -14.82
N ALA A 441 32.74 -16.98 -14.75
CA ALA A 441 32.66 -17.83 -15.94
C ALA A 441 31.46 -17.48 -16.84
N LYS A 442 30.29 -17.13 -16.25
CA LYS A 442 29.13 -16.63 -17.00
C LYS A 442 29.45 -15.33 -17.74
N LEU A 443 30.09 -14.37 -17.08
CA LEU A 443 30.49 -13.10 -17.70
C LEU A 443 31.44 -13.31 -18.90
N LYS A 444 32.43 -14.20 -18.77
CA LYS A 444 33.39 -14.49 -19.85
C LYS A 444 32.74 -14.99 -21.15
N LYS A 445 31.58 -15.67 -21.08
CA LYS A 445 30.84 -16.12 -22.27
C LYS A 445 30.27 -14.97 -23.10
N TYR A 446 30.07 -13.81 -22.49
CA TYR A 446 29.47 -12.64 -23.11
C TYR A 446 30.49 -11.59 -23.54
N ILE A 447 31.67 -11.56 -22.93
CA ILE A 447 32.76 -10.64 -23.29
C ILE A 447 33.68 -11.22 -24.39
N ASN A 448 33.71 -12.54 -24.57
CA ASN A 448 34.47 -13.21 -25.64
C ASN A 448 33.70 -13.31 -26.98
N ARG A 449 32.53 -12.67 -27.07
CA ARG A 449 31.78 -12.43 -28.31
C ARG A 449 31.99 -10.97 -28.68
#